data_AF-A0A960T114-F1
#
_entry.id   AF-A0A960T114-F1
#
_cell.length_a   1.000
_cell.length_b   1.000
_cell.length_c   1.000
_cell.angle_alpha   90.00
_cell.angle_beta   90.00
_cell.angle_gamma   90.00
#
_symmetry.space_group_name_H-M   'P 1'
#
loop_
_entity.id
_entity.type
_entity.pdbx_description
1 polymer ?
#
loop_
_entity_poly.entity_id
_entity_poly.type
_entity_poly.pdbx_seq_one_letter_code
_entity_poly.pdbx_strand_id
1 'polypeptide(L)'
;MSNSGSTTSVVKTGTGRWTISGTNTHTGKTTLQEGILAFGNNNAFGNSTLDLWGGTIQSSDATARTISNAVTVSGDTTFGGTGDLLFTGAVAAGTFPKTFIVQNARTEFSGVISGSGPRTKAGAGTLVLSGSNTYTGPTTVSAGTLRVDGSLAAASAVTVESGGTVTGSGTIHGPVSFASGGALGWSLAENSETAGKLSTGGVTVSGGAVIDLVFDTPGSTVDFSAPFWTSIHTWPVLTSGGMAGLFTLGSVGNDPAGRVLADYGTFYLQQSPQGVSVFFAPIGLVPPDPPSGFTATATDRGVLLAWNESEGTAGYLVLRSVAPGGPYETIATVVSGTSYLDEDALNGTTYYYAVAASNP
;
A
#
# COMPACT_ATOMS: atom_id res chain seq x y z
N MET A 1 11.59 -14.35 -38.65
CA MET A 1 12.76 -14.15 -39.53
C MET A 1 13.99 -14.11 -38.65
N SER A 2 15.05 -14.87 -38.98
CA SER A 2 16.39 -14.68 -38.45
C SER A 2 17.16 -13.80 -39.44
N ASN A 3 17.41 -12.53 -39.11
CA ASN A 3 18.16 -11.65 -40.01
C ASN A 3 19.63 -11.58 -39.59
N SER A 4 20.52 -11.99 -40.48
CA SER A 4 21.97 -11.95 -40.32
C SER A 4 22.50 -10.54 -40.60
N GLY A 5 22.70 -9.73 -39.54
CA GLY A 5 23.68 -8.62 -39.56
C GLY A 5 23.33 -7.32 -40.31
N SER A 6 22.07 -7.05 -40.68
CA SER A 6 21.72 -5.75 -41.28
C SER A 6 21.72 -4.61 -40.24
N THR A 7 22.32 -3.46 -40.59
CA THR A 7 22.27 -2.17 -39.84
C THR A 7 20.99 -1.37 -40.12
N THR A 8 20.17 -1.79 -41.08
CA THR A 8 18.92 -1.09 -41.46
C THR A 8 17.90 -1.19 -40.34
N SER A 9 17.37 -0.07 -39.86
CA SER A 9 16.33 -0.06 -38.82
C SER A 9 15.10 -0.88 -39.25
N VAL A 10 14.53 -1.63 -38.32
CA VAL A 10 13.28 -2.37 -38.53
C VAL A 10 12.17 -1.67 -37.77
N VAL A 11 11.05 -1.42 -38.43
CA VAL A 11 9.92 -0.66 -37.84
C VAL A 11 8.66 -1.52 -37.87
N LYS A 12 8.09 -1.74 -36.69
CA LYS A 12 6.76 -2.34 -36.52
C LYS A 12 5.70 -1.25 -36.60
N THR A 13 4.97 -1.25 -37.70
CA THR A 13 3.79 -0.41 -37.98
C THR A 13 2.53 -1.26 -38.13
N GLY A 14 1.37 -0.62 -38.33
CA GLY A 14 0.06 -1.24 -38.39
C GLY A 14 -0.44 -1.78 -37.04
N THR A 15 -1.74 -1.96 -36.91
CA THR A 15 -2.39 -2.45 -35.67
C THR A 15 -2.17 -3.95 -35.41
N GLY A 16 -1.69 -4.70 -36.40
CA GLY A 16 -1.51 -6.15 -36.31
C GLY A 16 -0.40 -6.61 -35.35
N ARG A 17 -0.35 -7.93 -35.11
CA ARG A 17 0.70 -8.60 -34.32
C ARG A 17 1.84 -9.04 -35.22
N TRP A 18 3.07 -8.74 -34.82
CA TRP A 18 4.29 -9.31 -35.37
C TRP A 18 5.01 -10.10 -34.28
N THR A 19 5.27 -11.39 -34.52
CA THR A 19 5.96 -12.28 -33.59
C THR A 19 7.39 -12.56 -34.05
N ILE A 20 8.37 -12.36 -33.17
CA ILE A 20 9.77 -12.73 -33.35
C ILE A 20 10.09 -13.88 -32.40
N SER A 21 10.03 -15.11 -32.90
CA SER A 21 10.14 -16.33 -32.08
C SER A 21 11.59 -16.81 -31.85
N GLY A 22 12.51 -16.46 -32.74
CA GLY A 22 13.91 -16.91 -32.71
C GLY A 22 14.89 -15.86 -32.22
N THR A 23 16.16 -16.26 -32.10
CA THR A 23 17.28 -15.35 -31.90
C THR A 23 17.54 -14.52 -33.17
N ASN A 24 18.05 -13.31 -33.02
CA ASN A 24 18.49 -12.46 -34.11
C ASN A 24 19.89 -11.89 -33.84
N THR A 25 20.61 -11.51 -34.89
CA THR A 25 21.91 -10.81 -34.81
C THR A 25 21.83 -9.39 -35.37
N HIS A 26 20.61 -8.87 -35.47
CA HIS A 26 20.31 -7.53 -35.97
C HIS A 26 20.90 -6.44 -35.06
N THR A 27 21.53 -5.43 -35.65
CA THR A 27 22.17 -4.31 -34.95
C THR A 27 21.51 -2.96 -35.20
N GLY A 28 20.77 -2.81 -36.30
CA GLY A 28 19.97 -1.61 -36.56
C GLY A 28 18.87 -1.41 -35.52
N LYS A 29 18.28 -0.23 -35.43
CA LYS A 29 17.24 0.07 -34.42
C LYS A 29 15.97 -0.75 -34.69
N THR A 30 15.39 -1.38 -33.68
CA THR A 30 14.05 -1.98 -33.76
C THR A 30 13.05 -0.99 -33.17
N THR A 31 12.16 -0.42 -33.99
CA THR A 31 11.15 0.54 -33.54
C THR A 31 9.76 -0.10 -33.50
N LEU A 32 9.04 0.07 -32.40
CA LEU A 32 7.62 -0.21 -32.30
C LEU A 32 6.84 1.10 -32.36
N GLN A 33 6.10 1.33 -33.45
CA GLN A 33 5.22 2.50 -33.59
C GLN A 33 3.79 2.21 -33.14
N GLU A 34 3.25 1.04 -33.50
CA GLU A 34 1.87 0.66 -33.20
C GLU A 34 1.64 -0.86 -33.32
N GLY A 35 0.46 -1.31 -32.88
CA GLY A 35 0.05 -2.71 -32.85
C GLY A 35 0.83 -3.51 -31.81
N ILE A 36 1.11 -4.78 -32.11
CA ILE A 36 1.75 -5.67 -31.15
C ILE A 36 3.08 -6.22 -31.68
N LEU A 37 4.15 -6.07 -30.90
CA LEU A 37 5.44 -6.73 -31.08
C LEU A 37 5.61 -7.82 -30.02
N ALA A 38 5.40 -9.08 -30.42
CA ALA A 38 5.55 -10.24 -29.55
C ALA A 38 6.91 -10.91 -29.77
N PHE A 39 7.55 -11.42 -28.71
CA PHE A 39 8.82 -12.12 -28.81
C PHE A 39 8.89 -13.39 -27.95
N GLY A 40 9.48 -14.43 -28.53
CA GLY A 40 9.61 -15.76 -27.93
C GLY A 40 11.02 -16.14 -27.54
N ASN A 41 11.96 -15.18 -27.55
CA ASN A 41 13.35 -15.43 -27.21
C ASN A 41 13.99 -14.19 -26.57
N ASN A 42 14.95 -14.40 -25.66
CA ASN A 42 15.68 -13.33 -24.98
C ASN A 42 16.57 -12.52 -25.94
N ASN A 43 17.07 -13.14 -27.00
CA ASN A 43 17.88 -12.50 -28.05
C ASN A 43 17.04 -12.15 -29.29
N ALA A 44 15.72 -11.98 -29.14
CA ALA A 44 14.83 -11.70 -30.26
C ALA A 44 15.20 -10.43 -31.04
N PHE A 45 15.83 -9.44 -30.39
CA PHE A 45 16.19 -8.17 -31.01
C PHE A 45 17.69 -8.02 -31.33
N GLY A 46 18.48 -9.10 -31.19
CA GLY A 46 19.93 -9.06 -31.41
C GLY A 46 20.62 -8.00 -30.55
N ASN A 47 21.47 -7.17 -31.16
CA ASN A 47 22.19 -6.07 -30.51
C ASN A 47 21.55 -4.70 -30.82
N SER A 48 20.31 -4.68 -31.32
CA SER A 48 19.61 -3.42 -31.62
C SER A 48 19.32 -2.58 -30.39
N THR A 49 19.15 -1.28 -30.59
CA THR A 49 18.35 -0.45 -29.66
C THR A 49 16.88 -0.68 -29.97
N LEU A 50 16.08 -0.91 -28.95
CA LEU A 50 14.63 -0.99 -29.03
C LEU A 50 14.03 0.39 -28.79
N ASP A 51 13.19 0.88 -29.68
CA ASP A 51 12.61 2.23 -29.63
C ASP A 51 11.08 2.15 -29.63
N LEU A 52 10.46 2.52 -28.51
CA LEU A 52 9.05 2.32 -28.22
C LEU A 52 8.30 3.64 -28.39
N TRP A 53 7.62 3.80 -29.52
CA TRP A 53 6.81 4.98 -29.86
C TRP A 53 5.33 4.80 -29.55
N GLY A 54 4.89 3.57 -29.29
CA GLY A 54 3.49 3.21 -29.11
C GLY A 54 3.28 1.71 -28.96
N GLY A 55 2.02 1.28 -28.99
CA GLY A 55 1.64 -0.13 -29.13
C GLY A 55 1.92 -1.01 -27.90
N THR A 56 1.92 -2.32 -28.13
CA THR A 56 2.15 -3.35 -27.11
C THR A 56 3.42 -4.13 -27.41
N ILE A 57 4.32 -4.19 -26.44
CA ILE A 57 5.47 -5.10 -26.42
C ILE A 57 5.18 -6.24 -25.43
N GLN A 58 5.43 -7.50 -25.82
CA GLN A 58 5.05 -8.65 -24.98
C GLN A 58 5.82 -9.95 -25.25
N SER A 59 5.83 -10.84 -24.26
CA SER A 59 6.17 -12.24 -24.44
C SER A 59 5.18 -12.93 -25.40
N SER A 60 5.65 -13.86 -26.23
CA SER A 60 4.77 -14.62 -27.14
C SER A 60 3.98 -15.72 -26.44
N ASP A 61 4.31 -16.03 -25.19
CA ASP A 61 3.82 -17.15 -24.39
C ASP A 61 4.01 -16.86 -22.88
N ALA A 62 3.77 -17.84 -22.02
CA ALA A 62 3.89 -17.69 -20.56
C ALA A 62 5.33 -17.69 -20.03
N THR A 63 6.33 -17.95 -20.88
CA THR A 63 7.74 -17.94 -20.46
C THR A 63 8.19 -16.52 -20.20
N ALA A 64 8.78 -16.28 -19.03
CA ALA A 64 9.44 -15.02 -18.73
C ALA A 64 10.55 -14.71 -19.74
N ARG A 65 10.68 -13.45 -20.14
CA ARG A 65 11.65 -13.01 -21.15
C ARG A 65 12.55 -11.91 -20.60
N THR A 66 13.85 -12.08 -20.82
CA THR A 66 14.87 -11.09 -20.49
C THR A 66 15.39 -10.44 -21.77
N ILE A 67 15.28 -9.12 -21.87
CA ILE A 67 15.77 -8.32 -22.99
C ILE A 67 16.89 -7.41 -22.50
N SER A 68 18.10 -7.67 -22.97
CA SER A 68 19.30 -6.91 -22.60
C SER A 68 19.61 -5.73 -23.51
N ASN A 69 18.80 -5.55 -24.57
CA ASN A 69 18.90 -4.41 -25.48
C ASN A 69 18.70 -3.09 -24.73
N ALA A 70 19.41 -2.05 -25.17
CA ALA A 70 19.09 -0.68 -24.75
C ALA A 70 17.69 -0.32 -25.23
N VAL A 71 16.95 0.43 -24.41
CA VAL A 71 15.56 0.83 -24.70
C VAL A 71 15.46 2.35 -24.78
N THR A 72 14.77 2.86 -25.79
CA THR A 72 14.29 4.24 -25.83
C THR A 72 12.77 4.22 -25.71
N VAL A 73 12.21 4.97 -24.76
CA VAL A 73 10.75 5.11 -24.61
C VAL A 73 10.36 6.46 -25.18
N SER A 74 10.00 6.46 -26.46
CA SER A 74 9.64 7.64 -27.24
C SER A 74 8.16 8.00 -27.12
N GLY A 75 7.29 7.07 -26.73
CA GLY A 75 5.86 7.27 -26.53
C GLY A 75 5.26 6.35 -25.47
N ASP A 76 3.95 6.48 -25.27
CA ASP A 76 3.20 5.64 -24.34
C ASP A 76 3.22 4.19 -24.81
N THR A 77 3.60 3.27 -23.92
CA THR A 77 3.84 1.89 -24.30
C THR A 77 3.11 0.92 -23.37
N THR A 78 2.46 -0.07 -23.98
CA THR A 78 1.86 -1.18 -23.24
C THR A 78 2.82 -2.35 -23.13
N PHE A 79 3.00 -2.87 -21.91
CA PHE A 79 3.73 -4.09 -21.62
C PHE A 79 2.71 -5.19 -21.36
N GLY A 80 2.65 -6.18 -22.25
CA GLY A 80 1.63 -7.22 -22.25
C GLY A 80 2.23 -8.63 -22.25
N GLY A 81 1.39 -9.60 -22.59
CA GLY A 81 1.73 -11.02 -22.56
C GLY A 81 1.50 -11.66 -21.20
N THR A 82 1.66 -12.97 -21.14
CA THR A 82 1.45 -13.76 -19.92
C THR A 82 2.75 -14.04 -19.18
N GLY A 83 3.88 -14.08 -19.89
CA GLY A 83 5.20 -14.19 -19.27
C GLY A 83 5.71 -12.83 -18.80
N ASP A 84 6.40 -12.84 -17.67
CA ASP A 84 7.08 -11.66 -17.13
C ASP A 84 8.10 -11.08 -18.12
N LEU A 85 8.28 -9.76 -18.07
CA LEU A 85 9.25 -9.06 -18.89
C LEU A 85 10.33 -8.46 -18.01
N LEU A 86 11.60 -8.72 -18.32
CA LEU A 86 12.75 -8.12 -17.67
C LEU A 86 13.62 -7.38 -18.69
N PHE A 87 13.76 -6.07 -18.53
CA PHE A 87 14.64 -5.24 -19.33
C PHE A 87 15.88 -4.87 -18.52
N THR A 88 17.05 -5.35 -18.96
CA THR A 88 18.32 -5.14 -18.24
C THR A 88 19.20 -4.07 -18.89
N GLY A 89 18.91 -3.70 -20.13
CA GLY A 89 19.61 -2.61 -20.81
C GLY A 89 19.20 -1.23 -20.27
N ALA A 90 20.06 -0.23 -20.44
CA ALA A 90 19.75 1.14 -20.07
C ALA A 90 18.51 1.67 -20.82
N VAL A 91 17.72 2.51 -20.16
CA VAL A 91 16.48 3.06 -20.69
C VAL A 91 16.57 4.58 -20.79
N ALA A 92 16.40 5.12 -22.00
CA ALA A 92 16.27 6.56 -22.24
C ALA A 92 14.80 6.91 -22.44
N ALA A 93 14.19 7.63 -21.49
CA ALA A 93 12.76 7.96 -21.54
C ALA A 93 12.44 9.37 -22.09
N GLY A 94 13.46 10.10 -22.56
CA GLY A 94 13.28 11.43 -23.16
C GLY A 94 12.76 12.48 -22.16
N THR A 95 12.15 13.55 -22.66
CA THR A 95 11.71 14.73 -21.87
C THR A 95 10.18 14.91 -21.78
N PHE A 96 9.43 14.25 -22.68
CA PHE A 96 7.97 14.33 -22.73
C PHE A 96 7.32 13.40 -21.70
N PRO A 97 6.04 13.62 -21.32
CA PRO A 97 5.27 12.64 -20.56
C PRO A 97 5.33 11.24 -21.20
N LYS A 98 5.44 10.20 -20.37
CA LYS A 98 5.43 8.79 -20.80
C LYS A 98 4.56 7.95 -19.87
N THR A 99 3.64 7.20 -20.46
CA THR A 99 2.84 6.19 -19.76
C THR A 99 3.40 4.78 -20.00
N PHE A 100 3.73 4.09 -18.92
CA PHE A 100 4.07 2.68 -18.88
C PHE A 100 2.82 1.91 -18.47
N ILE A 101 2.13 1.32 -19.45
CA ILE A 101 0.87 0.60 -19.24
C ILE A 101 1.21 -0.88 -19.04
N VAL A 102 1.33 -1.32 -17.79
CA VAL A 102 1.71 -2.71 -17.47
C VAL A 102 0.45 -3.55 -17.34
N GLN A 103 0.18 -4.38 -18.34
CA GLN A 103 -0.96 -5.30 -18.37
C GLN A 103 -0.57 -6.75 -18.09
N ASN A 104 0.69 -7.14 -18.30
CA ASN A 104 1.18 -8.43 -17.83
C ASN A 104 1.33 -8.43 -16.31
N ALA A 105 1.54 -9.60 -15.70
CA ALA A 105 1.68 -9.71 -14.26
C ALA A 105 2.84 -8.84 -13.73
N ARG A 106 4.01 -8.91 -14.38
CA ARG A 106 5.22 -8.21 -13.93
C ARG A 106 6.10 -7.76 -15.10
N THR A 107 6.43 -6.48 -15.12
CA THR A 107 7.49 -5.92 -15.97
C THR A 107 8.54 -5.27 -15.08
N GLU A 108 9.80 -5.66 -15.25
CA GLU A 108 10.93 -5.15 -14.49
C GLU A 108 11.93 -4.40 -15.39
N PHE A 109 12.39 -3.25 -14.91
CA PHE A 109 13.56 -2.55 -15.43
C PHE A 109 14.66 -2.56 -14.37
N SER A 110 15.72 -3.33 -14.64
CA SER A 110 16.94 -3.34 -13.82
C SER A 110 18.04 -2.44 -14.36
N GLY A 111 17.97 -2.08 -15.65
CA GLY A 111 18.79 -1.01 -16.22
C GLY A 111 18.37 0.38 -15.71
N VAL A 112 19.31 1.32 -15.69
CA VAL A 112 19.04 2.71 -15.31
C VAL A 112 18.03 3.34 -16.28
N ILE A 113 16.92 3.85 -15.75
CA ILE A 113 16.04 4.76 -16.48
C ILE A 113 16.52 6.20 -16.30
N SER A 114 16.72 6.88 -17.43
CA SER A 114 17.19 8.26 -17.52
C SER A 114 16.22 9.14 -18.32
N GLY A 115 16.39 10.46 -18.23
CA GLY A 115 15.57 11.45 -18.93
C GLY A 115 14.90 12.43 -17.96
N SER A 116 13.93 13.19 -18.46
CA SER A 116 13.16 14.14 -17.65
C SER A 116 11.68 14.13 -18.01
N GLY A 117 10.89 14.83 -17.21
CA GLY A 117 9.47 15.02 -17.43
C GLY A 117 8.59 13.93 -16.79
N PRO A 118 7.26 14.10 -16.86
CA PRO A 118 6.34 13.24 -16.12
C PRO A 118 6.39 11.78 -16.57
N ARG A 119 6.18 10.87 -15.63
CA ARG A 119 6.04 9.44 -15.86
C ARG A 119 4.74 8.95 -15.25
N THR A 120 4.05 8.06 -15.94
CA THR A 120 2.83 7.44 -15.43
C THR A 120 2.96 5.94 -15.45
N LYS A 121 2.83 5.29 -14.30
CA LYS A 121 2.55 3.86 -14.20
C LYS A 121 1.03 3.67 -14.30
N ALA A 122 0.61 2.90 -15.29
CA ALA A 122 -0.78 2.51 -15.51
C ALA A 122 -0.88 0.98 -15.70
N GLY A 123 -2.11 0.49 -15.87
CA GLY A 123 -2.40 -0.94 -16.01
C GLY A 123 -2.31 -1.70 -14.68
N ALA A 124 -3.01 -2.83 -14.60
CA ALA A 124 -3.19 -3.59 -13.35
C ALA A 124 -1.93 -4.31 -12.85
N GLY A 125 -0.93 -4.53 -13.72
CA GLY A 125 0.27 -5.29 -13.39
C GLY A 125 1.27 -4.54 -12.52
N THR A 126 2.35 -5.23 -12.16
CA THR A 126 3.44 -4.68 -11.35
C THR A 126 4.59 -4.18 -12.24
N LEU A 127 4.93 -2.89 -12.12
CA LEU A 127 6.17 -2.33 -12.65
C LEU A 127 7.23 -2.36 -11.55
N VAL A 128 8.32 -3.09 -11.79
CA VAL A 128 9.46 -3.16 -10.87
C VAL A 128 10.60 -2.30 -11.39
N LEU A 129 11.11 -1.41 -10.55
CA LEU A 129 12.27 -0.58 -10.82
C LEU A 129 13.38 -0.99 -9.85
N SER A 130 14.29 -1.85 -10.30
CA SER A 130 15.40 -2.37 -9.50
C SER A 130 16.74 -1.67 -9.77
N GLY A 131 16.83 -0.89 -10.86
CA GLY A 131 17.98 -0.05 -11.16
C GLY A 131 18.07 1.24 -10.34
N SER A 132 19.23 1.90 -10.39
CA SER A 132 19.40 3.26 -9.83
C SER A 132 18.95 4.30 -10.84
N ASN A 133 17.68 4.70 -10.78
CA ASN A 133 17.05 5.52 -11.82
C ASN A 133 17.38 7.00 -11.62
N THR A 134 17.84 7.63 -12.70
CA THR A 134 18.32 9.02 -12.70
C THR A 134 17.35 9.99 -13.37
N TYR A 135 16.18 9.51 -13.82
CA TYR A 135 15.19 10.38 -14.43
C TYR A 135 14.64 11.40 -13.42
N THR A 136 14.25 12.57 -13.93
CA THR A 136 13.67 13.66 -13.14
C THR A 136 12.25 13.98 -13.61
N GLY A 137 11.48 14.66 -12.77
CA GLY A 137 10.05 14.93 -13.02
C GLY A 137 9.15 13.94 -12.29
N PRO A 138 7.85 14.27 -12.14
CA PRO A 138 6.96 13.51 -11.26
C PRO A 138 6.61 12.13 -11.85
N THR A 139 6.43 11.15 -10.97
CA THR A 139 5.90 9.82 -11.28
C THR A 139 4.51 9.67 -10.71
N THR A 140 3.52 9.36 -11.54
CA THR A 140 2.14 9.09 -11.14
C THR A 140 1.87 7.60 -11.21
N VAL A 141 1.40 6.99 -10.14
CA VAL A 141 0.92 5.60 -10.09
C VAL A 141 -0.61 5.65 -10.17
N SER A 142 -1.12 5.58 -11.40
CA SER A 142 -2.55 5.71 -11.70
C SER A 142 -3.32 4.39 -11.52
N ALA A 143 -2.64 3.25 -11.61
CA ALA A 143 -3.22 1.92 -11.40
C ALA A 143 -2.14 0.85 -11.19
N GLY A 144 -2.52 -0.23 -10.51
CA GLY A 144 -1.66 -1.39 -10.25
C GLY A 144 -0.49 -1.02 -9.35
N THR A 145 0.59 -1.79 -9.40
CA THR A 145 1.70 -1.65 -8.45
C THR A 145 2.95 -1.06 -9.10
N LEU A 146 3.53 -0.04 -8.47
CA LEU A 146 4.91 0.38 -8.67
C LEU A 146 5.76 -0.19 -7.52
N ARG A 147 6.67 -1.10 -7.84
CA ARG A 147 7.66 -1.63 -6.90
C ARG A 147 9.01 -0.97 -7.14
N VAL A 148 9.59 -0.36 -6.12
CA VAL A 148 10.91 0.28 -6.17
C VAL A 148 11.88 -0.52 -5.30
N ASP A 149 12.73 -1.31 -5.94
CA ASP A 149 13.80 -2.08 -5.27
C ASP A 149 15.18 -1.43 -5.45
N GLY A 150 15.31 -0.55 -6.45
CA GLY A 150 16.51 0.24 -6.71
C GLY A 150 16.39 1.63 -6.10
N SER A 151 16.60 2.68 -6.90
CA SER A 151 16.36 4.05 -6.44
C SER A 151 15.68 4.94 -7.48
N LEU A 152 14.96 5.96 -7.00
CA LEU A 152 14.47 7.09 -7.79
C LEU A 152 15.16 8.37 -7.34
N ALA A 153 15.51 9.25 -8.29
CA ALA A 153 16.16 10.52 -8.01
C ALA A 153 15.30 11.46 -7.15
N ALA A 154 15.95 12.38 -6.41
CA ALA A 154 15.26 13.32 -5.52
C ALA A 154 14.27 14.25 -6.24
N ALA A 155 14.58 14.58 -7.50
CA ALA A 155 13.71 15.39 -8.35
C ALA A 155 12.54 14.58 -8.98
N SER A 156 12.29 13.35 -8.51
CA SER A 156 11.17 12.51 -8.92
C SER A 156 10.21 12.32 -7.74
N ALA A 157 9.25 13.25 -7.61
CA ALA A 157 8.13 13.09 -6.67
C ALA A 157 7.22 11.96 -7.17
N VAL A 158 6.71 11.12 -6.26
CA VAL A 158 5.76 10.07 -6.58
C VAL A 158 4.37 10.45 -6.08
N THR A 159 3.35 10.30 -6.93
CA THR A 159 1.93 10.44 -6.57
C THR A 159 1.25 9.11 -6.81
N VAL A 160 0.57 8.57 -5.81
CA VAL A 160 -0.18 7.32 -5.87
C VAL A 160 -1.66 7.66 -5.87
N GLU A 161 -2.31 7.45 -7.01
CA GLU A 161 -3.73 7.73 -7.20
C GLU A 161 -4.60 6.54 -6.75
N SER A 162 -5.93 6.71 -6.81
CA SER A 162 -6.89 5.65 -6.49
C SER A 162 -6.63 4.38 -7.30
N GLY A 163 -6.46 3.24 -6.63
CA GLY A 163 -6.18 1.95 -7.28
C GLY A 163 -4.71 1.77 -7.70
N GLY A 164 -3.86 2.74 -7.41
CA GLY A 164 -2.40 2.61 -7.46
C GLY A 164 -1.84 2.11 -6.13
N THR A 165 -0.74 1.35 -6.21
CA THR A 165 0.02 0.90 -5.04
C THR A 165 1.51 1.20 -5.24
N VAL A 166 2.20 1.68 -4.22
CA VAL A 166 3.67 1.70 -4.19
C VAL A 166 4.21 0.72 -3.14
N THR A 167 5.32 0.05 -3.45
CA THR A 167 5.99 -0.93 -2.57
C THR A 167 7.47 -1.07 -2.97
N GLY A 168 8.20 -2.03 -2.39
CA GLY A 168 9.59 -2.38 -2.72
C GLY A 168 10.52 -2.23 -1.53
N SER A 169 11.82 -2.46 -1.71
CA SER A 169 12.82 -2.34 -0.65
C SER A 169 13.90 -1.27 -0.92
N GLY A 170 13.72 -0.47 -1.97
CA GLY A 170 14.66 0.53 -2.45
C GLY A 170 14.49 1.92 -1.84
N THR A 171 14.93 2.96 -2.56
CA THR A 171 14.86 4.36 -2.10
C THR A 171 14.20 5.28 -3.11
N ILE A 172 13.14 5.98 -2.70
CA ILE A 172 12.53 7.09 -3.42
C ILE A 172 13.01 8.40 -2.78
N HIS A 173 14.03 9.05 -3.32
CA HIS A 173 14.59 10.25 -2.67
C HIS A 173 13.62 11.45 -2.67
N GLY A 174 12.72 11.51 -3.66
CA GLY A 174 11.68 12.54 -3.74
C GLY A 174 10.53 12.29 -2.74
N PRO A 175 9.61 13.25 -2.61
CA PRO A 175 8.42 13.05 -1.79
C PRO A 175 7.47 12.02 -2.44
N VAL A 176 6.74 11.28 -1.61
CA VAL A 176 5.68 10.36 -2.01
C VAL A 176 4.35 10.87 -1.46
N SER A 177 3.37 11.01 -2.33
CA SER A 177 2.02 11.45 -1.98
C SER A 177 1.00 10.38 -2.32
N PHE A 178 0.05 10.13 -1.42
CA PHE A 178 -1.05 9.20 -1.61
C PHE A 178 -2.36 9.99 -1.69
N ALA A 179 -3.08 9.83 -2.80
CA ALA A 179 -4.45 10.33 -2.97
C ALA A 179 -5.45 9.37 -2.32
N SER A 180 -6.72 9.79 -2.27
CA SER A 180 -7.82 8.92 -1.83
C SER A 180 -7.83 7.61 -2.63
N GLY A 181 -7.89 6.46 -1.95
CA GLY A 181 -7.83 5.13 -2.57
C GLY A 181 -6.46 4.69 -3.09
N GLY A 182 -5.41 5.50 -2.98
CA GLY A 182 -4.03 5.10 -3.27
C GLY A 182 -3.41 4.34 -2.10
N ALA A 183 -2.56 3.34 -2.38
CA ALA A 183 -2.10 2.38 -1.40
C ALA A 183 -0.57 2.35 -1.22
N LEU A 184 -0.10 2.27 0.03
CA LEU A 184 1.24 1.76 0.35
C LEU A 184 1.13 0.26 0.62
N GLY A 185 1.75 -0.57 -0.22
CA GLY A 185 1.74 -2.03 -0.08
C GLY A 185 2.95 -2.51 0.69
N TRP A 186 2.95 -2.39 2.01
CA TRP A 186 4.06 -2.85 2.84
C TRP A 186 3.83 -4.31 3.26
N SER A 187 4.85 -5.16 3.14
CA SER A 187 4.80 -6.53 3.67
C SER A 187 6.01 -6.81 4.55
N LEU A 188 5.83 -7.55 5.64
CA LEU A 188 6.95 -7.88 6.52
C LEU A 188 8.02 -8.72 5.80
N ALA A 189 7.61 -9.72 4.99
CA ALA A 189 8.54 -10.60 4.31
C ALA A 189 9.47 -9.84 3.35
N GLU A 190 8.93 -8.84 2.64
CA GLU A 190 9.70 -8.07 1.64
C GLU A 190 10.29 -6.78 2.20
N ASN A 191 9.80 -6.30 3.35
CA ASN A 191 10.21 -5.02 3.97
C ASN A 191 10.79 -5.15 5.37
N SER A 192 11.19 -6.36 5.77
CA SER A 192 11.95 -6.62 6.99
C SER A 192 13.34 -5.96 6.94
N GLU A 193 13.98 -5.80 8.10
CA GLU A 193 15.34 -5.26 8.24
C GLU A 193 16.38 -6.00 7.39
N THR A 194 16.15 -7.27 7.07
CA THR A 194 17.05 -8.07 6.21
C THR A 194 16.78 -7.88 4.71
N ALA A 195 15.52 -7.63 4.32
CA ALA A 195 15.11 -7.47 2.92
C ALA A 195 15.20 -6.01 2.43
N GLY A 196 15.35 -5.05 3.37
CA GLY A 196 15.42 -3.62 3.11
C GLY A 196 14.04 -2.96 3.21
N LYS A 197 13.96 -1.80 3.85
CA LYS A 197 12.73 -0.99 3.93
C LYS A 197 12.67 -0.05 2.73
N LEU A 198 11.50 0.12 2.09
CA LEU A 198 11.30 1.18 1.10
C LEU A 198 11.56 2.52 1.76
N SER A 199 12.70 3.16 1.51
CA SER A 199 13.00 4.48 2.03
C SER A 199 12.41 5.56 1.14
N THR A 200 11.85 6.62 1.72
CA THR A 200 11.30 7.74 0.95
C THR A 200 11.71 9.08 1.55
N GLY A 201 11.90 10.13 0.75
CA GLY A 201 12.29 11.44 1.25
C GLY A 201 11.28 12.05 2.24
N GLY A 202 10.02 12.19 1.82
CA GLY A 202 8.92 12.65 2.67
C GLY A 202 7.60 12.08 2.20
N VAL A 203 6.67 11.80 3.12
CA VAL A 203 5.39 11.18 2.78
C VAL A 203 4.24 12.14 3.05
N THR A 204 3.23 12.17 2.16
CA THR A 204 1.98 12.93 2.34
C THR A 204 0.81 12.03 2.03
N VAL A 205 -0.21 12.01 2.88
CA VAL A 205 -1.36 11.10 2.75
C VAL A 205 -2.65 11.91 2.83
N SER A 206 -3.44 11.84 1.75
CA SER A 206 -4.69 12.58 1.60
C SER A 206 -5.88 11.81 2.18
N GLY A 207 -6.94 12.57 2.49
CA GLY A 207 -8.31 12.10 2.75
C GLY A 207 -8.71 10.80 2.04
N GLY A 208 -8.63 9.65 2.71
CA GLY A 208 -9.14 8.37 2.21
C GLY A 208 -8.11 7.47 1.52
N ALA A 209 -6.82 7.78 1.59
CA ALA A 209 -5.74 6.88 1.15
C ALA A 209 -5.68 5.62 2.04
N VAL A 210 -5.19 4.53 1.47
CA VAL A 210 -5.10 3.21 2.13
C VAL A 210 -3.64 2.89 2.46
N ILE A 211 -3.39 2.27 3.61
CA ILE A 211 -2.09 1.70 3.94
C ILE A 211 -2.34 0.23 4.24
N ASP A 212 -1.97 -0.62 3.30
CA ASP A 212 -2.11 -2.07 3.44
C ASP A 212 -0.83 -2.62 4.07
N LEU A 213 -0.93 -3.02 5.33
CA LEU A 213 0.14 -3.71 6.06
C LEU A 213 -0.14 -5.21 6.00
N VAL A 214 0.69 -5.95 5.27
CA VAL A 214 0.60 -7.40 5.19
C VAL A 214 1.57 -8.04 6.20
N PHE A 215 1.00 -8.83 7.11
CA PHE A 215 1.73 -9.59 8.13
C PHE A 215 1.77 -11.06 7.72
N ASP A 216 2.94 -11.54 7.32
CA ASP A 216 3.07 -12.85 6.66
C ASP A 216 3.12 -14.05 7.62
N THR A 217 3.20 -13.80 8.94
CA THR A 217 3.23 -14.86 9.97
C THR A 217 2.63 -14.41 11.32
N PRO A 218 2.13 -15.33 12.17
CA PRO A 218 1.81 -15.02 13.56
C PRO A 218 3.03 -14.51 14.34
N GLY A 219 2.91 -13.38 15.05
CA GLY A 219 4.01 -12.76 15.82
C GLY A 219 4.78 -11.66 15.09
N SER A 220 4.38 -11.32 13.87
CA SER A 220 4.94 -10.21 13.08
C SER A 220 4.68 -8.84 13.71
N THR A 221 5.71 -8.01 13.85
CA THR A 221 5.66 -6.63 14.36
C THR A 221 6.15 -5.62 13.31
N VAL A 222 5.61 -4.39 13.32
CA VAL A 222 6.07 -3.29 12.46
C VAL A 222 6.67 -2.20 13.34
N ASP A 223 7.94 -1.86 13.09
CA ASP A 223 8.66 -0.78 13.78
C ASP A 223 8.90 0.41 12.82
N PHE A 224 8.27 1.55 13.11
CA PHE A 224 8.34 2.79 12.32
C PHE A 224 9.42 3.77 12.83
N SER A 225 10.43 3.26 13.52
CA SER A 225 11.47 4.03 14.18
C SER A 225 12.54 4.73 13.33
N ALA A 226 12.55 4.52 12.02
CA ALA A 226 13.47 5.18 11.09
C ALA A 226 12.70 6.04 10.07
N PRO A 227 13.25 7.17 9.61
CA PRO A 227 12.51 8.41 9.41
C PRO A 227 11.72 8.40 8.10
N PHE A 228 10.39 8.36 8.21
CA PHE A 228 9.48 8.72 7.12
C PHE A 228 8.88 10.13 7.26
N TRP A 229 9.29 10.88 8.28
CA TRP A 229 8.63 12.14 8.64
C TRP A 229 9.66 13.16 9.15
N THR A 230 9.80 14.29 8.44
CA THR A 230 10.65 15.43 8.85
C THR A 230 9.88 16.46 9.68
N SER A 231 8.65 16.14 10.12
CA SER A 231 7.85 16.97 11.02
C SER A 231 6.92 16.10 11.87
N ILE A 232 6.78 16.45 13.16
CA ILE A 232 5.82 15.85 14.09
C ILE A 232 4.42 16.30 13.68
N HIS A 233 3.53 15.35 13.37
CA HIS A 233 2.11 15.62 13.12
C HIS A 233 1.25 14.94 14.19
N THR A 234 0.40 15.73 14.84
CA THR A 234 -0.65 15.29 15.74
C THR A 234 -1.98 15.24 14.99
N TRP A 235 -2.74 14.14 15.13
CA TRP A 235 -4.03 13.94 14.46
C TRP A 235 -5.17 13.86 15.48
N PRO A 236 -6.17 14.76 15.44
CA PRO A 236 -7.42 14.58 16.16
C PRO A 236 -8.28 13.53 15.42
N VAL A 237 -8.89 12.61 16.17
CA VAL A 237 -9.79 11.57 15.62
C VAL A 237 -11.11 12.20 15.14
N LEU A 238 -11.69 11.71 14.02
CA LEU A 238 -13.09 11.22 13.89
C LEU A 238 -13.78 11.48 12.52
N THR A 239 -14.58 10.47 12.12
CA THR A 239 -15.65 10.42 11.09
C THR A 239 -15.28 10.23 9.61
N SER A 240 -16.21 9.60 8.89
CA SER A 240 -16.18 9.07 7.51
C SER A 240 -16.01 10.13 6.40
N GLY A 241 -15.47 11.30 6.72
CA GLY A 241 -15.28 12.42 5.79
C GLY A 241 -13.84 12.90 5.62
N GLY A 242 -12.86 12.36 6.34
CA GLY A 242 -11.48 12.83 6.21
C GLY A 242 -10.43 11.93 6.83
N MET A 243 -9.83 11.03 6.04
CA MET A 243 -8.54 10.43 6.41
C MET A 243 -7.40 11.23 5.78
N ALA A 244 -7.12 12.46 6.20
CA ALA A 244 -5.83 13.05 5.89
C ALA A 244 -4.86 12.59 6.97
N GLY A 245 -3.77 11.90 6.57
CA GLY A 245 -2.49 11.75 7.27
C GLY A 245 -2.31 10.74 8.42
N LEU A 246 -1.01 10.51 8.72
CA LEU A 246 -0.40 9.21 9.03
C LEU A 246 0.04 8.99 10.48
N PHE A 247 -0.06 7.70 10.86
CA PHE A 247 0.33 6.91 12.02
C PHE A 247 1.85 6.90 12.31
N THR A 248 2.31 6.81 13.57
CA THR A 248 3.74 6.57 13.88
C THR A 248 3.90 5.69 15.13
N LEU A 249 4.74 4.66 15.04
CA LEU A 249 5.24 3.83 16.14
C LEU A 249 6.78 3.95 16.15
N GLY A 250 7.35 4.78 17.03
CA GLY A 250 8.80 5.01 17.11
C GLY A 250 9.52 4.01 18.03
N SER A 251 10.82 3.80 17.82
CA SER A 251 11.70 3.05 18.74
C SER A 251 12.46 4.00 19.65
N VAL A 252 12.80 3.45 20.80
CA VAL A 252 13.24 4.14 22.00
C VAL A 252 14.77 4.20 22.02
N GLY A 253 15.34 5.39 22.22
CA GLY A 253 16.78 5.56 22.40
C GLY A 253 17.26 5.11 23.78
N ASN A 254 18.51 4.66 23.85
CA ASN A 254 19.20 4.39 25.12
C ASN A 254 19.98 5.62 25.61
N ASP A 255 20.08 5.79 26.93
CA ASP A 255 21.01 6.74 27.53
C ASP A 255 22.49 6.28 27.34
N PRO A 256 23.49 7.12 27.64
CA PRO A 256 24.91 6.77 27.51
C PRO A 256 25.38 5.59 28.38
N ALA A 257 24.52 5.08 29.29
CA ALA A 257 24.76 3.90 30.11
C ALA A 257 24.03 2.65 29.56
N GLY A 258 23.38 2.75 28.40
CA GLY A 258 22.72 1.63 27.73
C GLY A 258 21.32 1.30 28.24
N ARG A 259 20.66 2.20 28.99
CA ARG A 259 19.28 2.00 29.46
C ARG A 259 18.28 2.68 28.54
N VAL A 260 17.20 1.97 28.23
CA VAL A 260 16.04 2.49 27.47
C VAL A 260 15.42 3.68 28.23
N LEU A 261 15.34 4.86 27.60
CA LEU A 261 14.60 6.03 28.13
C LEU A 261 13.09 5.78 27.95
N ALA A 262 12.38 5.46 29.03
CA ALA A 262 11.04 4.90 29.00
C ALA A 262 9.94 5.72 28.27
N ASP A 263 8.87 4.97 27.91
CA ASP A 263 7.44 5.33 27.79
C ASP A 263 6.84 5.70 26.41
N TYR A 264 5.73 5.03 26.02
CA TYR A 264 4.40 5.58 25.62
C TYR A 264 3.39 4.52 25.12
N GLY A 265 2.54 4.00 26.03
CA GLY A 265 1.21 3.40 25.79
C GLY A 265 1.16 1.92 25.36
N THR A 266 0.01 1.27 25.59
CA THR A 266 -0.32 -0.05 25.00
C THR A 266 -1.44 0.14 23.97
N PHE A 267 -1.26 -0.41 22.76
CA PHE A 267 -2.33 -0.50 21.77
C PHE A 267 -2.92 -1.91 21.76
N TYR A 268 -4.20 -2.04 21.44
CA TYR A 268 -4.82 -3.34 21.21
C TYR A 268 -5.65 -3.32 19.93
N LEU A 269 -5.65 -4.45 19.24
CA LEU A 269 -6.45 -4.69 18.04
C LEU A 269 -7.70 -5.45 18.47
N GLN A 270 -8.87 -5.05 17.99
CA GLN A 270 -10.09 -5.85 18.15
C GLN A 270 -10.74 -6.12 16.79
N GLN A 271 -10.94 -7.39 16.51
CA GLN A 271 -11.65 -7.87 15.33
C GLN A 271 -13.15 -7.95 15.62
N SER A 272 -13.97 -7.57 14.65
CA SER A 272 -15.41 -7.88 14.61
C SER A 272 -15.73 -8.70 13.35
N PRO A 273 -16.94 -9.27 13.23
CA PRO A 273 -17.36 -9.99 12.02
C PRO A 273 -17.33 -9.17 10.72
N GLN A 274 -17.11 -7.84 10.80
CA GLN A 274 -17.09 -6.92 9.65
C GLN A 274 -15.68 -6.30 9.39
N GLY A 275 -14.66 -6.60 10.21
CA GLY A 275 -13.30 -6.07 10.00
C GLY A 275 -12.45 -5.92 11.29
N VAL A 276 -11.23 -5.41 11.15
CA VAL A 276 -10.27 -5.16 12.25
C VAL A 276 -10.27 -3.67 12.61
N SER A 277 -10.33 -3.33 13.90
CA SER A 277 -10.22 -1.97 14.44
C SER A 277 -9.03 -1.84 15.40
N VAL A 278 -8.37 -0.68 15.39
CA VAL A 278 -7.21 -0.35 16.24
C VAL A 278 -7.66 0.61 17.35
N PHE A 279 -7.33 0.31 18.61
CA PHE A 279 -7.66 1.14 19.77
C PHE A 279 -6.38 1.67 20.43
N PHE A 280 -6.38 2.97 20.77
CA PHE A 280 -5.26 3.67 21.41
C PHE A 280 -5.68 4.23 22.78
N ALA A 281 -4.83 4.13 23.80
CA ALA A 281 -5.05 4.72 25.12
C ALA A 281 -3.82 5.54 25.59
N PRO A 282 -4.00 6.70 26.28
CA PRO A 282 -2.87 7.50 26.82
C PRO A 282 -2.15 6.80 27.98
N ILE A 283 -0.85 7.08 28.22
CA ILE A 283 -0.23 6.71 29.52
C ILE A 283 -0.86 7.54 30.64
N GLY A 284 -1.35 6.82 31.65
CA GLY A 284 -1.94 7.35 32.88
C GLY A 284 -3.32 6.80 33.19
N LEU A 285 -4.02 6.25 32.19
CA LEU A 285 -5.30 5.56 32.37
C LEU A 285 -5.13 4.10 31.93
N VAL A 286 -5.10 3.19 32.91
CA VAL A 286 -5.28 1.76 32.66
C VAL A 286 -6.74 1.60 32.20
N PRO A 287 -7.03 0.93 31.06
CA PRO A 287 -8.41 0.61 30.70
C PRO A 287 -9.11 0.00 31.91
N PRO A 288 -10.32 0.44 32.26
CA PRO A 288 -10.92 -0.04 33.48
C PRO A 288 -11.22 -1.52 33.30
N ASP A 289 -11.08 -2.30 34.37
CA ASP A 289 -11.39 -3.72 34.30
C ASP A 289 -12.82 -3.91 33.77
N PRO A 290 -13.08 -4.91 32.91
CA PRO A 290 -14.44 -5.15 32.42
C PRO A 290 -15.39 -5.35 33.61
N PRO A 291 -16.58 -4.72 33.61
CA PRO A 291 -17.54 -4.88 34.70
C PRO A 291 -17.82 -6.35 34.97
N SER A 292 -17.62 -6.78 36.22
CA SER A 292 -17.87 -8.16 36.64
C SER A 292 -19.21 -8.29 37.36
N GLY A 293 -19.69 -9.53 37.56
CA GLY A 293 -20.92 -9.77 38.32
C GLY A 293 -22.17 -9.16 37.70
N PHE A 294 -22.18 -8.91 36.39
CA PHE A 294 -23.32 -8.32 35.70
C PHE A 294 -24.58 -9.16 35.89
N THR A 295 -25.64 -8.52 36.37
CA THR A 295 -26.98 -9.11 36.52
C THR A 295 -28.02 -8.21 35.87
N ALA A 296 -29.01 -8.84 35.27
CA ALA A 296 -30.19 -8.18 34.73
C ALA A 296 -31.42 -8.85 35.35
N THR A 297 -32.14 -8.13 36.20
CA THR A 297 -33.31 -8.64 36.92
C THR A 297 -34.55 -7.88 36.46
N ALA A 298 -35.53 -8.60 35.91
CA ALA A 298 -36.82 -8.01 35.59
C ALA A 298 -37.56 -7.61 36.87
N THR A 299 -38.13 -6.40 36.88
CA THR A 299 -38.92 -5.83 37.98
C THR A 299 -40.29 -5.38 37.47
N ASP A 300 -41.14 -4.89 38.36
CA ASP A 300 -42.43 -4.28 38.01
C ASP A 300 -42.29 -2.91 37.32
N ARG A 301 -41.09 -2.32 37.32
CA ARG A 301 -40.80 -0.98 36.78
C ARG A 301 -39.85 -0.96 35.59
N GLY A 302 -39.38 -2.13 35.14
CA GLY A 302 -38.37 -2.24 34.07
C GLY A 302 -37.34 -3.33 34.36
N VAL A 303 -36.19 -3.28 33.70
CA VAL A 303 -35.08 -4.21 33.95
C VAL A 303 -34.01 -3.52 34.80
N LEU A 304 -33.83 -4.00 36.03
CA LEU A 304 -32.77 -3.52 36.91
C LEU A 304 -31.46 -4.21 36.54
N LEU A 305 -30.51 -3.41 36.07
CA LEU A 305 -29.15 -3.82 35.77
C LEU A 305 -28.26 -3.46 36.94
N ALA A 306 -27.42 -4.40 37.36
CA ALA A 306 -26.41 -4.18 38.39
C ALA A 306 -25.11 -4.88 38.02
N TRP A 307 -23.99 -4.24 38.36
CA TRP A 307 -22.65 -4.75 38.12
C TRP A 307 -21.73 -4.41 39.30
N ASN A 308 -20.57 -5.05 39.35
CA ASN A 308 -19.51 -4.68 40.28
C ASN A 308 -18.75 -3.47 39.73
N GLU A 309 -18.21 -2.67 40.65
CA GLU A 309 -17.38 -1.52 40.29
C GLU A 309 -16.09 -1.97 39.56
N SER A 310 -15.78 -1.28 38.47
CA SER A 310 -14.55 -1.43 37.70
C SER A 310 -13.50 -0.43 38.18
N GLU A 311 -12.29 -0.91 38.47
CA GLU A 311 -11.16 -0.05 38.86
C GLU A 311 -10.75 0.84 37.67
N GLY A 312 -10.48 2.13 37.92
CA GLY A 312 -10.01 3.07 36.89
C GLY A 312 -11.09 3.71 36.02
N THR A 313 -12.38 3.49 36.30
CA THR A 313 -13.49 3.99 35.47
C THR A 313 -14.01 5.38 35.89
N ALA A 314 -14.46 6.16 34.91
CA ALA A 314 -15.19 7.42 35.12
C ALA A 314 -16.70 7.29 34.95
N GLY A 315 -17.20 6.09 34.65
CA GLY A 315 -18.61 5.83 34.42
C GLY A 315 -18.85 4.59 33.59
N TYR A 316 -20.10 4.32 33.24
CA TYR A 316 -20.48 3.14 32.48
C TYR A 316 -21.42 3.50 31.33
N LEU A 317 -21.24 2.81 30.21
CA LEU A 317 -22.21 2.78 29.13
C LEU A 317 -23.11 1.56 29.32
N VAL A 318 -24.41 1.78 29.33
CA VAL A 318 -25.42 0.72 29.37
C VAL A 318 -25.91 0.47 27.96
N LEU A 319 -25.76 -0.77 27.51
CA LEU A 319 -25.99 -1.19 26.14
C LEU A 319 -27.14 -2.20 26.09
N ARG A 320 -28.03 -2.08 25.11
CA ARG A 320 -29.18 -2.99 24.91
C ARG A 320 -29.28 -3.46 23.46
N SER A 321 -29.67 -4.72 23.28
CA SER A 321 -29.99 -5.31 21.98
C SER A 321 -31.23 -6.21 22.09
N VAL A 322 -31.92 -6.41 20.97
CA VAL A 322 -32.98 -7.43 20.83
C VAL A 322 -32.45 -8.73 20.22
N ALA A 323 -31.16 -8.79 19.87
CA ALA A 323 -30.51 -9.94 19.27
C ALA A 323 -29.35 -10.45 20.14
N PRO A 324 -29.20 -11.77 20.31
CA PRO A 324 -28.06 -12.33 21.04
C PRO A 324 -26.76 -11.97 20.32
N GLY A 325 -25.82 -11.36 21.05
CA GLY A 325 -24.53 -10.93 20.50
C GLY A 325 -24.54 -9.55 19.81
N GLY A 326 -25.69 -8.86 19.77
CA GLY A 326 -25.82 -7.53 19.20
C GLY A 326 -26.41 -7.50 17.78
N PRO A 327 -26.38 -6.35 17.10
CA PRO A 327 -25.75 -5.09 17.49
C PRO A 327 -26.41 -4.46 18.73
N TYR A 328 -25.62 -3.82 19.58
CA TYR A 328 -26.11 -3.14 20.78
C TYR A 328 -26.17 -1.63 20.57
N GLU A 329 -27.19 -1.00 21.15
CA GLU A 329 -27.35 0.46 21.21
C GLU A 329 -27.12 0.96 22.64
N THR A 330 -26.51 2.13 22.78
CA THR A 330 -26.36 2.81 24.07
C THR A 330 -27.70 3.40 24.50
N ILE A 331 -28.21 2.91 25.63
CA ILE A 331 -29.46 3.41 26.21
C ILE A 331 -29.23 4.37 27.38
N ALA A 332 -28.06 4.31 28.03
CA ALA A 332 -27.71 5.24 29.09
C ALA A 332 -26.19 5.38 29.30
N THR A 333 -25.83 6.51 29.92
CA THR A 333 -24.50 6.76 30.47
C THR A 333 -24.64 7.00 31.98
N VAL A 334 -23.98 6.18 32.78
CA VAL A 334 -24.00 6.24 34.25
C VAL A 334 -22.66 6.81 34.71
N VAL A 335 -22.66 8.08 35.11
CA VAL A 335 -21.43 8.79 35.53
C VAL A 335 -20.98 8.42 36.96
N SER A 336 -21.85 7.83 37.76
CA SER A 336 -21.55 7.36 39.12
C SER A 336 -22.54 6.30 39.56
N GLY A 337 -22.07 5.29 40.29
CA GLY A 337 -22.87 4.15 40.73
C GLY A 337 -22.79 2.96 39.78
N THR A 338 -23.26 1.80 40.23
CA THR A 338 -23.11 0.51 39.53
C THR A 338 -24.44 -0.19 39.25
N SER A 339 -25.49 0.61 39.06
CA SER A 339 -26.82 0.14 38.72
C SER A 339 -27.55 1.09 37.80
N TYR A 340 -28.42 0.55 36.95
CA TYR A 340 -29.30 1.31 36.07
C TYR A 340 -30.64 0.60 35.92
N LEU A 341 -31.75 1.33 36.00
CA LEU A 341 -33.08 0.80 35.73
C LEU A 341 -33.50 1.19 34.31
N ASP A 342 -33.57 0.21 33.42
CA ASP A 342 -34.15 0.39 32.09
C ASP A 342 -35.68 0.36 32.20
N GLU A 343 -36.29 1.52 32.44
CA GLU A 343 -37.75 1.69 32.49
C GLU A 343 -38.40 1.61 31.08
N ASP A 344 -37.60 1.70 30.01
CA ASP A 344 -38.07 1.66 28.61
C ASP A 344 -38.17 0.23 28.05
N ALA A 345 -37.77 -0.77 28.82
CA ALA A 345 -37.88 -2.18 28.41
C ALA A 345 -39.35 -2.60 28.30
N LEU A 346 -39.75 -3.07 27.11
CA LEU A 346 -41.13 -3.50 26.85
C LEU A 346 -41.41 -4.90 27.42
N ASN A 347 -42.56 -5.04 28.11
CA ASN A 347 -43.00 -6.32 28.65
C ASN A 347 -43.15 -7.38 27.54
N GLY A 348 -42.68 -8.60 27.82
CA GLY A 348 -42.72 -9.73 26.88
C GLY A 348 -41.62 -9.73 25.80
N THR A 349 -40.75 -8.72 25.76
CA THR A 349 -39.60 -8.67 24.84
C THR A 349 -38.35 -9.19 25.53
N THR A 350 -37.62 -10.11 24.88
CA THR A 350 -36.29 -10.52 25.34
C THR A 350 -35.25 -9.49 24.90
N TYR A 351 -34.50 -8.97 25.86
CA TYR A 351 -33.38 -8.07 25.62
C TYR A 351 -32.07 -8.71 26.08
N TYR A 352 -31.00 -8.36 25.38
CA TYR A 352 -29.63 -8.69 25.72
C TYR A 352 -28.94 -7.39 26.13
N TYR A 353 -28.28 -7.43 27.28
CA TYR A 353 -27.62 -6.26 27.84
C TYR A 353 -26.12 -6.50 27.96
N ALA A 354 -25.38 -5.41 27.80
CA ALA A 354 -23.96 -5.34 28.13
C ALA A 354 -23.70 -4.03 28.87
N VAL A 355 -22.66 -4.03 29.69
CA VAL A 355 -22.17 -2.83 30.35
C VAL A 355 -20.68 -2.71 30.06
N ALA A 356 -20.27 -1.52 29.62
CA ALA A 356 -18.88 -1.21 29.37
C ALA A 356 -18.44 -0.10 30.34
N ALA A 357 -17.33 -0.32 31.01
CA ALA A 357 -16.68 0.72 31.79
C ALA A 357 -16.08 1.76 30.84
N SER A 358 -16.26 3.05 31.15
CA SER A 358 -15.70 4.16 30.37
C SER A 358 -14.52 4.79 31.09
N ASN A 359 -13.52 5.20 30.31
CA ASN A 359 -12.47 6.09 30.80
C ASN A 359 -13.00 7.53 30.95
N PRO A 360 -12.37 8.35 31.80
CA PRO A 360 -12.65 9.80 31.90
C PRO A 360 -12.41 10.55 30.59
#